data_AF-A0A2V1AX89-F1
#
_entry.id   AF-A0A2V1AX89-F1
#
_cell.length_a   1.000
_cell.length_b   1.000
_cell.length_c   1.000
_cell.angle_alpha   90.00
_cell.angle_beta   90.00
_cell.angle_gamma   90.00
#
_symmetry.space_group_name_H-M   'P 1'
#
loop_
_entity.id
_entity.type
_entity.pdbx_description
1 polymer ?
#
loop_
_entity_poly.entity_id
_entity_poly.type
_entity_poly.pdbx_seq_one_letter_code
_entity_poly.pdbx_strand_id
1 'polypeptide(L)'
;MSYEKIRFNKLRRVTEKAVEQTVKKSLQPETIEKCFPVISEMKGGKSALETARKQILQYFQSTSEKQFQYIFEQNDIERKLDELDEIIQAAQARRDSGTEEPLFIEKLTPQQLIDARVGASKAETVTKLQLIYDQLLLDNKQLHEEIVGLVDEGATVKDDLLSQIEAVASGVDEIKKAEFDQNYDKLIDDVLR
;
A
#
# COMPACT_ATOMS: atom_id res chain seq x y z
N MET A 1 12.37 -6.18 1.20
CA MET A 1 13.76 -6.34 0.74
C MET A 1 14.12 -5.11 -0.06
N SER A 2 15.26 -4.47 0.22
CA SER A 2 15.75 -3.38 -0.63
C SER A 2 16.54 -4.00 -1.77
N TYR A 3 16.11 -3.80 -3.00
CA TYR A 3 16.82 -4.29 -4.18
C TYR A 3 17.84 -3.26 -4.65
N GLU A 4 19.03 -3.72 -5.03
CA GLU A 4 20.05 -2.84 -5.59
C GLU A 4 19.70 -2.44 -7.03
N LYS A 5 19.60 -1.13 -7.29
CA LYS A 5 19.28 -0.56 -8.60
C LYS A 5 20.54 -0.02 -9.26
N ILE A 6 21.15 -0.82 -10.12
CA ILE A 6 22.50 -0.56 -10.64
C ILE A 6 22.54 -0.37 -12.16
N ARG A 7 21.59 -0.94 -12.90
CA ARG A 7 21.68 -0.99 -14.36
C ARG A 7 21.43 0.34 -15.03
N PHE A 8 20.42 1.08 -14.60
CA PHE A 8 20.14 2.40 -15.16
C PHE A 8 21.31 3.36 -14.97
N ASN A 9 21.89 3.40 -13.76
CA ASN A 9 23.07 4.18 -13.44
C ASN A 9 24.28 3.80 -14.32
N LYS A 10 24.49 2.50 -14.55
CA LYS A 10 25.56 2.01 -15.44
C LYS A 10 25.32 2.41 -16.90
N LEU A 11 24.08 2.30 -17.38
CA LEU A 11 23.70 2.72 -18.73
C LEU A 11 24.00 4.21 -18.93
N ARG A 12 23.56 5.07 -18.00
CA ARG A 12 23.81 6.51 -18.04
C ARG A 12 25.29 6.84 -18.12
N ARG A 13 26.09 6.19 -17.25
CA ARG A 13 27.55 6.37 -17.23
C ARG A 13 28.24 5.92 -18.53
N VAL A 14 27.72 4.87 -19.17
CA VAL A 14 28.25 4.41 -20.47
C VAL A 14 27.93 5.42 -21.57
N THR A 15 26.70 5.96 -21.61
CA THR A 15 26.33 6.99 -22.58
C THR A 15 27.14 8.28 -22.40
N GLU A 16 27.32 8.75 -21.16
CA GLU A 16 28.15 9.92 -20.85
C GLU A 16 29.59 9.71 -21.34
N LYS A 17 30.20 8.57 -21.00
CA LYS A 17 31.55 8.23 -21.48
C LYS A 17 31.63 8.11 -23.00
N ALA A 18 30.61 7.58 -23.66
CA ALA A 18 30.61 7.44 -25.11
C ALA A 18 30.61 8.83 -25.79
N VAL A 19 29.83 9.78 -25.28
CA VAL A 19 29.84 11.17 -25.74
C VAL A 19 31.20 11.81 -25.52
N GLU A 20 31.77 11.69 -24.32
CA GLU A 20 33.10 12.22 -24.01
C GLU A 20 34.19 11.68 -24.94
N GLN A 21 34.22 10.37 -25.16
CA GLN A 21 35.22 9.75 -26.04
C GLN A 21 35.03 10.16 -27.51
N THR A 22 33.79 10.32 -27.95
CA THR A 22 33.47 10.78 -29.31
C THR A 22 33.98 12.20 -29.52
N VAL A 23 33.68 13.11 -28.58
CA VAL A 23 34.19 14.49 -28.59
C VAL A 23 35.71 14.51 -28.56
N LYS A 24 36.33 13.72 -27.69
CA LYS A 24 37.79 13.68 -27.51
C LYS A 24 38.52 13.24 -28.77
N LYS A 25 37.98 12.30 -29.55
CA LYS A 25 38.58 11.84 -30.81
C LYS A 25 38.33 12.79 -31.97
N SER A 26 37.10 13.26 -32.13
CA SER A 26 36.67 13.99 -33.33
C SER A 26 36.98 15.49 -33.28
N LEU A 27 37.04 16.08 -32.09
CA LEU A 27 37.23 17.53 -31.89
C LEU A 27 38.56 17.84 -31.20
N GLN A 28 39.64 17.16 -31.58
CA GLN A 28 40.99 17.54 -31.18
C GLN A 28 41.42 18.84 -31.89
N PRO A 29 42.12 19.75 -31.22
CA PRO A 29 42.54 21.01 -31.84
C PRO A 29 43.44 20.76 -33.05
N GLU A 30 44.33 19.77 -32.99
CA GLU A 30 45.21 19.40 -34.10
C GLU A 30 44.43 18.86 -35.31
N THR A 31 43.35 18.11 -35.07
CA THR A 31 42.47 17.60 -36.13
C THR A 31 41.72 18.75 -36.81
N ILE A 32 41.22 19.71 -36.03
CA ILE A 32 40.51 20.87 -36.57
C ILE A 32 41.46 21.78 -37.36
N GLU A 33 42.67 22.05 -36.85
CA GLU A 33 43.66 22.83 -37.59
C GLU A 33 44.08 22.16 -38.91
N LYS A 34 44.19 20.83 -38.93
CA LYS A 34 44.47 20.05 -40.15
C LYS A 34 43.32 20.09 -41.17
N CYS A 35 42.08 20.11 -40.71
CA CYS A 35 40.91 20.18 -41.59
C CYS A 35 40.65 21.60 -42.13
N PHE A 36 41.13 22.64 -41.45
CA PHE A 36 40.95 24.05 -41.83
C PHE A 36 42.29 24.82 -41.90
N PRO A 37 43.24 24.40 -42.76
CA PRO A 37 44.60 24.97 -42.79
C PRO A 37 44.60 26.45 -43.18
N VAL A 38 43.77 26.83 -44.16
CA VAL A 38 43.66 28.21 -44.66
C VAL A 38 43.24 29.19 -43.56
N ILE A 39 42.32 28.78 -42.69
CA ILE A 39 41.83 29.62 -41.58
C ILE A 39 42.87 29.63 -40.44
N SER A 40 43.53 28.51 -40.19
CA SER A 40 44.57 28.39 -39.15
C SER A 40 45.77 29.32 -39.40
N GLU A 41 46.14 29.54 -40.66
CA GLU A 41 47.25 30.42 -41.06
C GLU A 41 46.88 31.91 -41.05
N MET A 42 45.59 32.26 -41.02
CA MET A 42 45.15 33.65 -40.92
C MET A 42 45.42 34.23 -39.53
N LYS A 43 45.72 35.54 -39.48
CA LYS A 43 45.93 36.27 -38.22
C LYS A 43 44.67 36.22 -37.36
N GLY A 44 44.76 35.54 -36.21
CA GLY A 44 43.63 35.35 -35.29
C GLY A 44 42.72 34.16 -35.63
N GLY A 45 42.95 33.46 -36.73
CA GLY A 45 42.11 32.35 -37.16
C GLY A 45 42.16 31.12 -36.25
N LYS A 46 43.32 30.84 -35.62
CA LYS A 46 43.42 29.82 -34.56
C LYS A 46 42.50 30.08 -33.36
N SER A 47 42.45 31.34 -32.92
CA SER A 47 41.56 31.76 -31.82
C SER A 47 40.07 31.63 -32.20
N ALA A 48 39.73 31.98 -33.44
CA ALA A 48 38.38 31.78 -33.98
C ALA A 48 38.00 30.29 -34.04
N LEU A 49 38.91 29.43 -34.51
CA LEU A 49 38.72 27.97 -34.56
C LEU A 49 38.57 27.35 -33.16
N GLU A 50 39.36 27.80 -32.18
CA GLU A 50 39.20 27.37 -30.79
C GLU A 50 37.84 27.78 -30.20
N THR A 51 37.39 28.99 -30.51
CA THR A 51 36.08 29.49 -30.06
C THR A 51 34.94 28.68 -30.68
N ALA A 52 35.00 28.44 -31.99
CA ALA A 52 34.03 27.60 -32.70
C ALA A 52 34.02 26.16 -32.17
N ARG A 53 35.20 25.59 -31.92
CA ARG A 53 35.35 24.26 -31.30
C ARG A 53 34.67 24.19 -29.94
N LYS A 54 34.89 25.18 -29.06
CA LYS A 54 34.26 25.23 -27.73
C LYS A 54 32.74 25.29 -27.83
N GLN A 55 32.21 26.08 -28.78
CA GLN A 55 30.77 26.17 -29.02
C GLN A 55 30.19 24.83 -29.52
N ILE A 56 30.84 24.18 -30.48
CA ILE A 56 30.43 22.87 -30.99
C ILE A 56 30.44 21.84 -29.86
N LEU A 57 31.48 21.84 -29.02
CA LEU A 57 31.62 20.91 -27.91
C LEU A 57 30.49 21.08 -26.88
N GLN A 58 30.22 22.31 -26.45
CA GLN A 58 29.13 22.61 -25.51
C GLN A 58 27.77 22.25 -26.10
N TYR A 59 27.52 22.61 -27.36
CA TYR A 59 26.26 22.31 -28.05
C TYR A 59 26.06 20.80 -28.18
N PHE A 60 27.07 20.06 -28.63
CA PHE A 60 26.99 18.62 -28.82
C PHE A 60 26.76 17.87 -27.51
N GLN A 61 27.50 18.20 -26.45
CA GLN A 61 27.32 17.57 -25.13
C GLN A 61 25.93 17.84 -24.56
N SER A 62 25.54 19.12 -24.46
CA SER A 62 24.25 19.49 -23.90
C SER A 62 23.05 18.96 -24.70
N THR A 63 23.16 18.91 -26.03
CA THR A 63 22.11 18.37 -26.88
C THR A 63 22.02 16.86 -26.74
N SER A 64 23.17 16.16 -26.75
CA SER A 64 23.21 14.70 -26.60
C SER A 64 22.63 14.26 -25.25
N GLU A 65 23.02 14.91 -24.15
CA GLU A 65 22.48 14.63 -22.82
C GLU A 65 20.96 14.81 -22.76
N LYS A 66 20.44 15.92 -23.29
CA LYS A 66 19.00 16.17 -23.35
C LYS A 66 18.26 15.12 -24.18
N GLN A 67 18.83 14.73 -25.32
CA GLN A 67 18.22 13.71 -26.19
C GLN A 67 18.22 12.33 -25.53
N PHE A 68 19.30 11.93 -24.87
CA PHE A 68 19.33 10.68 -24.11
C PHE A 68 18.32 10.68 -22.97
N GLN A 69 18.25 11.77 -22.21
CA GLN A 69 17.28 11.90 -21.13
C GLN A 69 15.84 11.80 -21.66
N TYR A 70 15.54 12.48 -22.76
CA TYR A 70 14.23 12.38 -23.42
C TYR A 70 13.92 10.93 -23.84
N ILE A 71 14.87 10.21 -24.44
CA ILE A 71 14.69 8.80 -24.82
C ILE A 71 14.44 7.93 -23.59
N PHE A 72 15.16 8.15 -22.49
CA PHE A 72 14.98 7.39 -21.25
C PHE A 72 13.61 7.59 -20.65
N GLU A 73 13.12 8.83 -20.64
CA GLU A 73 11.78 9.19 -20.13
C GLU A 73 10.67 8.64 -21.03
N GLN A 74 10.76 8.85 -22.36
CA GLN A 74 9.75 8.37 -23.31
C GLN A 74 9.57 6.86 -23.27
N ASN A 75 10.65 6.11 -23.08
CA ASN A 75 10.62 4.65 -23.08
C ASN A 75 10.53 4.05 -21.67
N ASP A 76 10.50 4.89 -20.63
CA ASP A 76 10.42 4.48 -19.23
C ASP A 76 11.53 3.46 -18.87
N ILE A 77 12.76 3.78 -19.32
CA ILE A 77 13.91 2.86 -19.24
C ILE A 77 14.36 2.66 -17.80
N GLU A 78 14.30 3.71 -16.98
CA GLU A 78 14.70 3.65 -15.58
C GLU A 78 13.87 2.61 -14.82
N ARG A 79 12.53 2.73 -14.89
CA ARG A 79 11.62 1.76 -14.26
C ARG A 79 11.85 0.35 -14.77
N LYS A 80 11.96 0.16 -16.09
CA LYS A 80 12.17 -1.18 -16.68
C LYS A 80 13.48 -1.83 -16.23
N LEU A 81 14.56 -1.06 -16.12
CA LEU A 81 15.85 -1.58 -15.67
C LEU A 81 15.87 -1.85 -14.17
N ASP A 82 15.16 -1.04 -13.38
CA ASP A 82 14.94 -1.28 -11.96
C ASP A 82 14.12 -2.55 -11.72
N GLU A 83 12.98 -2.70 -12.40
CA GLU A 83 12.15 -3.92 -12.36
C GLU A 83 12.98 -5.15 -12.76
N LEU A 84 13.86 -5.03 -13.76
CA LEU A 84 14.78 -6.10 -14.14
C LEU A 84 15.82 -6.41 -13.06
N ASP A 85 16.33 -5.40 -12.34
CA ASP A 85 17.26 -5.59 -11.21
C ASP A 85 16.57 -6.36 -10.07
N GLU A 86 15.31 -6.04 -9.79
CA GLU A 86 14.46 -6.74 -8.83
C GLU A 86 14.21 -8.20 -9.24
N ILE A 87 13.81 -8.44 -10.49
CA ILE A 87 13.57 -9.80 -11.01
C ILE A 87 14.81 -10.69 -10.89
N ILE A 88 15.99 -10.14 -11.23
CA ILE A 88 17.24 -10.89 -11.18
C ILE A 88 17.65 -11.20 -9.74
N GLN A 89 17.54 -10.24 -8.83
CA GLN A 89 17.85 -10.47 -7.41
C GLN A 89 16.88 -11.48 -6.78
N ALA A 90 15.58 -11.39 -7.11
CA ALA A 90 14.59 -12.37 -6.66
C ALA A 90 14.88 -13.76 -7.21
N ALA A 91 15.32 -13.88 -8.47
CA ALA A 91 15.72 -15.17 -9.04
C ALA A 91 16.97 -15.74 -8.36
N GLN A 92 18.00 -14.90 -8.14
CA GLN A 92 19.21 -15.30 -7.41
C GLN A 92 18.88 -15.78 -5.99
N ALA A 93 18.02 -15.06 -5.26
CA ALA A 93 17.57 -15.47 -3.94
C ALA A 93 16.84 -16.82 -3.95
N ARG A 94 15.96 -17.06 -4.95
CA ARG A 94 15.28 -18.37 -5.11
C ARG A 94 16.27 -19.50 -5.39
N ARG A 95 17.21 -19.27 -6.30
CA ARG A 95 18.28 -20.22 -6.63
C ARG A 95 19.10 -20.59 -5.40
N ASP A 96 19.53 -19.58 -4.65
CA ASP A 96 20.39 -19.78 -3.48
C ASP A 96 19.64 -20.46 -2.33
N SER A 97 18.31 -20.29 -2.26
CA SER A 97 17.44 -21.02 -1.32
C SER A 97 17.07 -22.44 -1.76
N GLY A 98 17.48 -22.88 -2.96
CA GLY A 98 17.19 -24.21 -3.50
C GLY A 98 15.71 -24.43 -3.88
N THR A 99 14.91 -23.37 -3.97
CA THR A 99 13.48 -23.41 -4.31
C THR A 99 13.19 -23.21 -5.80
N GLU A 100 14.22 -23.15 -6.63
CA GLU A 100 14.08 -22.82 -8.05
C GLU A 100 13.79 -24.08 -8.89
N GLU A 101 12.57 -24.17 -9.41
CA GLU A 101 12.21 -25.09 -10.48
C GLU A 101 12.50 -24.44 -11.85
N PRO A 102 13.07 -25.19 -12.82
CA PRO A 102 13.34 -24.65 -14.15
C PRO A 102 12.03 -24.34 -14.89
N LEU A 103 11.82 -23.06 -15.19
CA LEU A 103 10.68 -22.58 -15.97
C LEU A 103 10.98 -22.67 -17.47
N PHE A 104 10.26 -23.55 -18.16
CA PHE A 104 10.33 -23.67 -19.62
C PHE A 104 9.24 -22.82 -20.27
N ILE A 105 9.55 -21.55 -20.54
CA ILE A 105 8.60 -20.57 -21.08
C ILE A 105 7.98 -21.04 -22.40
N GLU A 106 8.76 -21.72 -23.25
CA GLU A 106 8.30 -22.25 -24.54
C GLU A 106 7.28 -23.38 -24.43
N LYS A 107 7.17 -24.00 -23.25
CA LYS A 107 6.22 -25.09 -22.99
C LYS A 107 4.95 -24.60 -22.27
N LEU A 108 4.90 -23.32 -21.89
CA LEU A 108 3.73 -22.75 -21.23
C LEU A 108 2.62 -22.54 -22.25
N THR A 109 1.48 -23.17 -21.98
CA THR A 109 0.25 -22.93 -22.74
C THR A 109 -0.37 -21.58 -22.34
N PRO A 110 -1.10 -20.92 -23.25
CA PRO A 110 -1.85 -19.71 -22.91
C PRO A 110 -2.78 -19.90 -21.70
N GLN A 111 -3.37 -21.10 -21.55
CA GLN A 111 -4.23 -21.43 -20.42
C GLN A 111 -3.46 -21.41 -19.09
N GLN A 112 -2.26 -21.99 -19.04
CA GLN A 112 -1.41 -21.97 -17.84
C GLN A 112 -0.99 -20.55 -17.43
N LEU A 113 -0.78 -19.65 -18.38
CA LEU A 113 -0.49 -18.25 -18.10
C LEU A 113 -1.70 -17.54 -17.47
N ILE A 114 -2.90 -17.80 -18.00
CA ILE A 114 -4.16 -17.27 -17.45
C ILE A 114 -4.37 -17.84 -16.05
N ASP A 115 -4.23 -19.14 -15.87
CA ASP A 115 -4.46 -19.82 -14.59
C ASP A 115 -3.46 -19.37 -13.52
N ALA A 116 -2.20 -19.12 -13.86
CA ALA A 116 -1.23 -18.56 -12.92
C ALA A 116 -1.65 -17.15 -12.43
N ARG A 117 -2.17 -16.32 -13.32
CA ARG A 117 -2.67 -14.98 -12.97
C ARG A 117 -3.96 -15.04 -12.16
N VAL A 118 -4.90 -15.89 -12.57
CA VAL A 118 -6.19 -16.09 -11.90
C VAL A 118 -5.99 -16.74 -10.53
N GLY A 119 -5.03 -17.66 -10.39
CA GLY A 119 -4.68 -18.30 -9.13
C GLY A 119 -4.24 -17.32 -8.06
N ALA A 120 -3.38 -16.36 -8.41
CA ALA A 120 -2.96 -15.28 -7.50
C ALA A 120 -4.15 -14.42 -7.05
N SER A 121 -5.05 -14.08 -7.97
CA SER A 121 -6.27 -13.32 -7.64
C SER A 121 -7.22 -14.10 -6.73
N LYS A 122 -7.40 -15.41 -6.97
CA LYS A 122 -8.24 -16.28 -6.13
C LYS A 122 -7.70 -16.37 -4.71
N ALA A 123 -6.38 -16.53 -4.54
CA ALA A 123 -5.75 -16.58 -3.22
C ALA A 123 -6.00 -15.29 -2.43
N GLU A 124 -5.86 -14.12 -3.06
CA GLU A 124 -6.16 -12.84 -2.42
C GLU A 124 -7.64 -12.72 -2.02
N THR A 125 -8.57 -13.17 -2.87
CA THR A 125 -10.00 -13.20 -2.55
C THR A 125 -10.31 -14.13 -1.39
N VAL A 126 -9.70 -15.32 -1.32
CA VAL A 126 -9.85 -16.25 -0.20
C VAL A 126 -9.38 -15.62 1.09
N THR A 127 -8.22 -14.97 1.12
CA THR A 127 -7.72 -14.28 2.32
C THR A 127 -8.68 -13.16 2.77
N LYS A 128 -9.23 -12.38 1.83
CA LYS A 128 -10.22 -11.34 2.16
C LYS A 128 -11.50 -11.93 2.75
N LEU A 129 -12.02 -13.00 2.15
CA LEU A 129 -13.21 -13.70 2.64
C LEU A 129 -12.98 -14.32 4.01
N GLN A 130 -11.78 -14.87 4.26
CA GLN A 130 -11.40 -15.41 5.56
C GLN A 130 -11.42 -14.32 6.63
N LEU A 131 -10.84 -13.15 6.33
CA LEU A 131 -10.83 -12.02 7.26
C LEU A 131 -12.24 -11.50 7.57
N ILE A 132 -13.12 -11.43 6.56
CA ILE A 132 -14.54 -11.07 6.76
C ILE A 132 -15.25 -12.11 7.62
N TYR A 133 -15.00 -13.40 7.37
CA TYR A 133 -15.60 -14.49 8.13
C TYR A 133 -15.18 -14.44 9.61
N ASP A 134 -13.88 -14.25 9.86
CA ASP A 134 -13.34 -14.15 11.23
C ASP A 134 -13.91 -12.93 11.96
N GLN A 135 -14.10 -11.81 11.27
CA GLN A 135 -14.78 -10.62 11.82
C GLN A 135 -16.23 -10.91 12.17
N LEU A 136 -16.99 -11.56 11.27
CA LEU A 136 -18.40 -11.90 11.53
C LEU A 136 -18.56 -12.89 12.69
N LEU A 137 -17.61 -13.80 12.89
CA LEU A 137 -17.59 -14.68 14.06
C LEU A 137 -17.42 -13.89 15.35
N LEU A 138 -16.50 -12.91 15.34
CA LEU A 138 -16.28 -12.02 16.49
C LEU A 138 -17.53 -11.19 16.79
N ASP A 139 -18.12 -10.58 15.78
CA ASP A 139 -19.29 -9.72 15.90
C ASP A 139 -20.51 -10.53 16.41
N ASN A 140 -20.74 -11.73 15.87
CA ASN A 140 -21.81 -12.60 16.36
C ASN A 140 -21.62 -12.99 17.82
N LYS A 141 -20.37 -13.26 18.23
CA LYS A 141 -20.07 -13.59 19.62
C LYS A 141 -20.36 -12.41 20.55
N GLN A 142 -19.93 -11.20 20.17
CA GLN A 142 -20.19 -9.98 20.93
C GLN A 142 -21.69 -9.68 21.03
N LEU A 143 -22.42 -9.77 19.92
CA LEU A 143 -23.87 -9.58 19.91
C LEU A 143 -24.59 -10.63 20.77
N HIS A 144 -24.11 -11.88 20.76
CA HIS A 144 -24.67 -12.91 21.63
C HIS A 144 -24.43 -12.61 23.11
N GLU A 145 -23.23 -12.18 23.47
CA GLU A 145 -22.89 -11.76 24.84
C GLU A 145 -23.75 -10.56 25.28
N GLU A 146 -23.98 -9.59 24.40
CA GLU A 146 -24.84 -8.43 24.67
C GLU A 146 -26.30 -8.83 24.87
N ILE A 147 -26.84 -9.73 24.02
CA ILE A 147 -28.20 -10.25 24.19
C ILE A 147 -28.36 -10.99 25.51
N VAL A 148 -27.39 -11.84 25.87
CA VAL A 148 -27.43 -12.58 27.14
C VAL A 148 -27.40 -11.60 28.32
N GLY A 149 -26.52 -10.59 28.28
CA GLY A 149 -26.47 -9.55 29.31
C GLY A 149 -27.80 -8.80 29.47
N LEU A 150 -28.43 -8.39 28.36
CA LEU A 150 -29.73 -7.71 28.37
C LEU A 150 -30.86 -8.60 28.90
N VAL A 151 -30.81 -9.92 28.62
CA VAL A 151 -31.79 -10.88 29.15
C VAL A 151 -31.64 -11.02 30.66
N ASP A 152 -30.40 -11.10 31.16
CA ASP A 152 -30.13 -11.18 32.60
C ASP A 152 -30.54 -9.89 33.32
N GLU A 153 -30.24 -8.72 32.75
CA GLU A 153 -30.71 -7.42 33.26
C GLU A 153 -32.25 -7.33 33.25
N GLY A 154 -32.89 -7.83 32.19
CA GLY A 154 -34.35 -7.88 32.12
C GLY A 154 -34.97 -8.79 33.18
N ALA A 155 -34.32 -9.92 33.49
CA ALA A 155 -34.75 -10.84 34.52
C ALA A 155 -34.65 -10.24 35.92
N THR A 156 -33.54 -9.55 36.23
CA THR A 156 -33.36 -8.88 37.53
C THR A 156 -34.37 -7.76 37.72
N VAL A 157 -34.59 -6.91 36.71
CA VAL A 157 -35.60 -5.84 36.77
C VAL A 157 -37.01 -6.41 36.97
N LYS A 158 -37.33 -7.52 36.30
CA LYS A 158 -38.62 -8.21 36.48
C LYS A 158 -38.79 -8.70 37.91
N ASP A 159 -37.77 -9.36 38.47
CA ASP A 159 -37.83 -9.91 39.82
C ASP A 159 -37.90 -8.80 40.88
N ASP A 160 -37.20 -7.69 40.67
CA ASP A 160 -37.29 -6.48 41.50
C ASP A 160 -38.70 -5.87 41.47
N LEU A 161 -39.30 -5.77 40.27
CA LEU A 161 -40.67 -5.26 40.12
C LEU A 161 -41.70 -6.17 40.79
N LEU A 162 -41.56 -7.50 40.66
CA LEU A 162 -42.43 -8.45 41.33
C LEU A 162 -42.34 -8.30 42.85
N SER A 163 -41.13 -8.16 43.38
CA SER A 163 -40.90 -7.94 44.81
C SER A 163 -41.52 -6.63 45.31
N GLN A 164 -41.41 -5.54 44.53
CA GLN A 164 -42.05 -4.27 44.85
C GLN A 164 -43.59 -4.35 44.80
N ILE A 165 -44.15 -5.06 43.82
CA ILE A 165 -45.60 -5.28 43.72
C ILE A 165 -46.11 -6.07 44.94
N GLU A 166 -45.39 -7.11 45.36
CA GLU A 166 -45.75 -7.91 46.53
C GLU A 166 -45.71 -7.08 47.83
N ALA A 167 -44.68 -6.25 48.00
CA ALA A 167 -44.58 -5.34 49.14
C ALA A 167 -45.70 -4.27 49.16
N VAL A 168 -46.10 -3.76 48.00
CA VAL A 168 -47.24 -2.83 47.90
C VAL A 168 -48.55 -3.56 48.20
N ALA A 169 -48.74 -4.78 47.69
CA ALA A 169 -49.93 -5.58 47.97
C ALA A 169 -50.09 -5.87 49.47
N SER A 170 -49.01 -6.28 50.15
CA SER A 170 -49.04 -6.49 51.60
C SER A 170 -49.34 -5.20 52.37
N GLY A 171 -48.76 -4.07 51.98
CA GLY A 171 -49.05 -2.77 52.60
C GLY A 171 -50.51 -2.33 52.43
N VAL A 172 -51.11 -2.60 51.27
CA VAL A 172 -52.55 -2.33 51.04
C VAL A 172 -53.43 -3.20 51.94
N ASP A 173 -53.08 -4.47 52.14
CA ASP A 173 -53.84 -5.37 53.01
C ASP A 173 -53.71 -4.98 54.49
N GLU A 174 -52.54 -4.51 54.92
CA GLU A 174 -52.35 -3.94 56.26
C GLU A 174 -53.20 -2.68 56.49
N ILE A 175 -53.25 -1.77 55.50
CA ILE A 175 -54.10 -0.56 55.56
C ILE A 175 -55.58 -0.93 55.66
N LYS A 176 -56.05 -1.86 54.82
CA LYS A 176 -57.45 -2.33 54.87
C LYS A 176 -57.80 -2.95 56.22
N LYS A 177 -56.87 -3.71 56.80
CA LYS A 177 -57.07 -4.30 58.12
C LYS A 177 -57.15 -3.23 59.21
N ALA A 178 -56.25 -2.24 59.17
CA ALA A 178 -56.29 -1.11 60.09
C ALA A 178 -57.58 -0.26 59.95
N GLU A 179 -58.07 -0.03 58.72
CA GLU A 179 -59.36 0.63 58.49
C GLU A 179 -60.54 -0.20 59.02
N PHE A 180 -60.51 -1.53 58.84
CA PHE A 180 -61.53 -2.42 59.37
C PHE A 180 -61.55 -2.40 60.91
N ASP A 181 -60.39 -2.53 61.55
CA ASP A 181 -60.26 -2.49 63.01
C ASP A 181 -60.75 -1.14 63.57
N GLN A 182 -60.36 -0.02 62.93
CA GLN A 182 -60.82 1.31 63.33
C GLN A 182 -62.34 1.51 63.16
N ASN A 183 -62.93 0.94 62.11
CA ASN A 183 -64.38 1.00 61.90
C ASN A 183 -65.13 0.05 62.85
N TYR A 184 -64.54 -1.08 63.22
CA TYR A 184 -65.07 -2.01 64.21
C TYR A 184 -65.08 -1.39 65.61
N ASP A 185 -63.99 -0.72 66.00
CA ASP A 185 -63.90 0.01 67.28
C ASP A 185 -64.95 1.12 67.37
N LYS A 186 -65.13 1.91 66.30
CA LYS A 186 -66.20 2.92 66.24
C LYS A 186 -67.60 2.32 66.40
N LEU A 187 -67.85 1.16 65.77
CA LEU A 187 -69.14 0.49 65.90
C LEU A 187 -69.38 -0.03 67.32
N ILE A 188 -68.35 -0.53 68.00
CA ILE A 188 -68.43 -0.93 69.41
C ILE A 188 -68.78 0.28 70.29
N ASP A 189 -68.11 1.41 70.08
CA ASP A 189 -68.38 2.65 70.83
C ASP A 189 -69.81 3.18 70.60
N ASP A 190 -70.34 3.05 69.38
CA ASP A 190 -71.70 3.48 69.03
C ASP A 190 -72.79 2.55 69.58
N VAL A 191 -72.51 1.26 69.78
CA VAL A 191 -73.47 0.24 70.27
C VAL A 191 -73.51 0.16 71.81
N LEU A 192 -72.44 0.56 72.51
CA LEU A 192 -72.35 0.54 73.97
C LEU A 192 -72.82 1.84 74.66
N ARG A 193 -73.35 2.80 73.89
CA ARG A 193 -74.07 3.99 74.39
C ARG A 193 -75.59 3.78 74.38
#